data_AF-A0A401TYM0-F1
#
_entry.id   AF-A0A401TYM0-F1
#
_cell.length_a   1.000
_cell.length_b   1.000
_cell.length_c   1.000
_cell.angle_alpha   90.00
_cell.angle_beta   90.00
_cell.angle_gamma   90.00
#
_symmetry.space_group_name_H-M   'P 1'
#
loop_
_entity.id
_entity.type
_entity.pdbx_description
1 polymer ?
#
loop_
_entity_poly.entity_id
_entity_poly.type
_entity_poly.pdbx_seq_one_letter_code
_entity_poly.pdbx_strand_id
1 'polypeptide(L)'
;MAAAAGQNREIEQLKTLLFQPEATRLSSLEADLDSLQRYVGNSDRLETATAGILVEALERAEVNRPRELASAIAPVVVSAIRSEIKNSREQMIEALYPIVGRLVSAAVANAFREVVASLEQRINALTSAQLWVGRIKSLATGRPISEFVLADSPPRVNRLLIIERGNGRLIADWKRDATPDE
;
A
#
# COMPACT_ATOMS: atom_id res chain seq x y z
N MET A 1 -48.61 -63.33 58.56
CA MET A 1 -48.23 -62.70 57.27
C MET A 1 -48.37 -61.17 57.27
N ALA A 2 -49.30 -60.56 58.02
CA ALA A 2 -49.44 -59.09 58.08
C ALA A 2 -48.27 -58.34 58.77
N ALA A 3 -47.62 -58.93 59.79
CA ALA A 3 -46.50 -58.29 60.50
C ALA A 3 -45.22 -58.15 59.64
N ALA A 4 -44.93 -59.13 58.77
CA ALA A 4 -43.81 -59.07 57.83
C ALA A 4 -44.00 -58.00 56.74
N ALA A 5 -45.25 -57.73 56.36
CA ALA A 5 -45.59 -56.66 55.42
C ALA A 5 -45.45 -55.25 56.04
N GLY A 6 -45.63 -55.12 57.37
CA GLY A 6 -45.41 -53.88 58.11
C GLY A 6 -43.93 -53.51 58.24
N GLN A 7 -43.09 -54.48 58.65
CA GLN A 7 -41.63 -54.28 58.76
C GLN A 7 -40.98 -53.92 57.42
N ASN A 8 -41.45 -54.50 56.32
CA ASN A 8 -40.92 -54.18 54.99
C ASN A 8 -41.27 -52.74 54.58
N ARG A 9 -42.43 -52.21 54.98
CA ARG A 9 -42.80 -50.80 54.75
C ARG A 9 -41.97 -49.82 55.57
N GLU A 10 -41.68 -50.17 56.83
CA GLU A 10 -40.83 -49.35 57.70
C GLU A 10 -39.38 -49.28 57.20
N ILE A 11 -38.85 -50.40 56.69
CA ILE A 11 -37.52 -50.44 56.05
C ILE A 11 -37.50 -49.61 54.77
N GLU A 12 -38.54 -49.68 53.94
CA GLU A 12 -38.63 -48.86 52.72
C GLU A 12 -38.79 -47.36 53.02
N GLN A 13 -39.53 -46.99 54.07
CA GLN A 13 -39.58 -45.61 54.56
C GLN A 13 -38.23 -45.14 55.10
N LEU A 14 -37.53 -45.98 55.86
CA LEU A 14 -36.21 -45.65 56.39
C LEU A 14 -35.17 -45.49 55.28
N LYS A 15 -35.19 -46.37 54.26
CA LYS A 15 -34.37 -46.22 53.05
C LYS A 15 -34.68 -44.91 52.33
N THR A 16 -35.96 -44.59 52.17
CA THR A 16 -36.37 -43.34 51.50
C THR A 16 -35.87 -42.12 52.26
N LEU A 17 -35.97 -42.11 53.60
CA LEU A 17 -35.46 -41.01 54.45
C LEU A 17 -33.93 -40.91 54.45
N LEU A 18 -33.22 -42.05 54.48
CA LEU A 18 -31.76 -42.09 54.51
C LEU A 18 -31.14 -41.69 53.18
N PHE A 19 -31.76 -42.04 52.04
CA PHE A 19 -31.21 -41.82 50.70
C PHE A 19 -31.83 -40.62 49.95
N GLN A 20 -32.80 -39.91 50.55
CA GLN A 20 -33.43 -38.74 49.94
C GLN A 20 -32.43 -37.63 49.59
N PRO A 21 -31.49 -37.25 50.48
CA PRO A 21 -30.48 -36.22 50.19
C PRO A 21 -29.58 -36.62 49.02
N GLU A 22 -29.15 -37.87 48.97
CA GLU A 22 -28.31 -38.43 47.90
C GLU A 22 -29.06 -38.48 46.57
N ALA A 23 -30.33 -38.93 46.58
CA ALA A 23 -31.18 -38.94 45.39
C ALA A 23 -31.37 -37.54 44.83
N THR A 24 -31.65 -36.56 45.70
CA THR A 24 -31.79 -35.15 45.31
C THR A 24 -30.50 -34.60 44.71
N ARG A 25 -29.36 -34.91 45.33
CA ARG A 25 -28.04 -34.48 44.84
C ARG A 25 -27.68 -35.13 43.50
N LEU A 26 -28.06 -36.39 43.29
CA LEU A 26 -27.84 -37.08 42.04
C LEU A 26 -28.67 -36.45 40.92
N SER A 27 -29.97 -36.21 41.17
CA SER A 27 -30.84 -35.54 40.21
C SER A 27 -30.39 -34.11 39.87
N SER A 28 -29.85 -33.36 40.84
CA SER A 28 -29.27 -32.03 40.52
C SER A 28 -28.01 -32.15 39.66
N LEU A 29 -27.15 -33.13 39.93
CA LEU A 29 -25.93 -33.34 39.14
C LEU A 29 -26.24 -33.80 37.72
N GLU A 30 -27.24 -34.66 37.54
CA GLU A 30 -27.75 -35.07 36.22
C GLU A 30 -28.27 -33.87 35.44
N ALA A 31 -29.03 -32.97 36.07
CA ALA A 31 -29.52 -31.75 35.43
C ALA A 31 -28.39 -30.78 35.02
N ASP A 32 -27.36 -30.65 35.85
CA ASP A 32 -26.17 -29.84 35.55
C ASP A 32 -25.37 -30.45 34.38
N LEU A 33 -25.17 -31.78 34.40
CA LEU A 33 -24.48 -32.50 33.33
C LEU A 33 -25.24 -32.39 32.00
N ASP A 34 -26.56 -32.56 32.00
CA ASP A 34 -27.39 -32.38 30.81
C ASP A 34 -27.27 -30.97 30.22
N SER A 35 -27.19 -29.96 31.10
CA SER A 35 -27.04 -28.56 30.69
C SER A 35 -25.65 -28.33 30.07
N LEU A 36 -24.60 -28.90 30.67
CA LEU A 36 -23.25 -28.88 30.11
C LEU A 36 -23.19 -29.62 28.77
N GLN A 37 -23.83 -30.79 28.65
CA GLN A 37 -23.85 -31.59 27.42
C GLN A 37 -24.62 -30.89 26.30
N ARG A 38 -25.65 -30.11 26.63
CA ARG A 38 -26.34 -29.23 25.67
C ARG A 38 -25.43 -28.12 25.13
N TYR A 39 -24.51 -27.62 25.94
CA TYR A 39 -23.61 -26.53 25.57
C TYR A 39 -22.30 -27.00 24.89
N VAL A 40 -21.64 -28.04 25.41
CA VAL A 40 -20.31 -28.52 24.97
C VAL A 40 -20.23 -30.03 24.76
N GLY A 41 -21.36 -30.74 24.81
CA GLY A 41 -21.37 -32.22 24.85
C GLY A 41 -20.85 -32.94 23.60
N ASN A 42 -20.54 -32.21 22.52
CA ASN A 42 -19.83 -32.73 21.36
C ASN A 42 -18.95 -31.63 20.72
N SER A 43 -18.06 -32.04 19.80
CA SER A 43 -17.12 -31.14 19.13
C SER A 43 -17.81 -29.97 18.44
N ASP A 44 -18.87 -30.23 17.66
CA ASP A 44 -19.58 -29.21 16.88
C ASP A 44 -20.22 -28.14 17.77
N ARG A 45 -20.81 -28.56 18.90
CA ARG A 45 -21.41 -27.66 19.88
C ARG A 45 -20.35 -26.83 20.58
N LEU A 46 -19.25 -27.45 20.97
CA LEU A 46 -18.12 -26.74 21.57
C LEU A 46 -17.52 -25.72 20.60
N GLU A 47 -17.35 -26.09 19.33
CA GLU A 47 -16.87 -25.18 18.29
C GLU A 47 -17.82 -23.99 18.12
N THR A 48 -19.12 -24.25 17.98
CA THR A 48 -20.15 -23.20 17.85
C THR A 48 -20.17 -22.27 19.05
N ALA A 49 -20.16 -22.82 20.26
CA ALA A 49 -20.12 -22.06 21.50
C ALA A 49 -18.85 -21.19 21.59
N THR A 50 -17.70 -21.78 21.25
CA THR A 50 -16.40 -21.09 21.28
C THR A 50 -16.35 -19.97 20.25
N ALA A 51 -16.85 -20.20 19.03
CA ALA A 51 -16.93 -19.17 18.00
C ALA A 51 -17.79 -17.99 18.47
N GLY A 52 -18.96 -18.26 19.06
CA GLY A 52 -19.81 -17.23 19.65
C GLY A 52 -19.09 -16.42 20.73
N ILE A 53 -18.44 -17.10 21.68
CA ILE A 53 -17.66 -16.45 22.75
C ILE A 53 -16.56 -15.57 22.16
N LEU A 54 -15.83 -16.05 21.14
CA LEU A 54 -14.74 -15.30 20.52
C LEU A 54 -15.23 -14.03 19.84
N VAL A 55 -16.34 -14.11 19.10
CA VAL A 55 -16.96 -12.93 18.46
C VAL A 55 -17.36 -11.91 19.51
N GLU A 56 -18.12 -12.32 20.52
CA GLU A 56 -18.55 -11.41 21.60
C GLU A 56 -17.37 -10.85 22.41
N ALA A 57 -16.29 -11.62 22.58
CA ALA A 57 -15.09 -11.16 23.25
C ALA A 57 -14.36 -10.09 22.42
N LEU A 58 -14.28 -10.27 21.10
CA LEU A 58 -13.66 -9.31 20.18
C LEU A 58 -14.48 -8.01 20.10
N GLU A 59 -15.81 -8.10 19.94
CA GLU A 59 -16.69 -6.93 19.93
C GLU A 59 -16.59 -6.14 21.24
N ARG A 60 -16.57 -6.83 22.39
CA ARG A 60 -16.36 -6.17 23.69
C ARG A 60 -14.98 -5.57 23.82
N ALA A 61 -13.93 -6.21 23.29
CA ALA A 61 -12.58 -5.68 23.31
C ALA A 61 -12.44 -4.44 22.41
N GLU A 62 -13.15 -4.41 21.28
CA GLU A 62 -13.18 -3.26 20.37
C GLU A 62 -13.78 -2.03 21.06
N VAL A 63 -14.88 -2.19 21.80
CA VAL A 63 -15.52 -1.08 22.52
C VAL A 63 -14.73 -0.65 23.75
N ASN A 64 -14.30 -1.61 24.58
CA ASN A 64 -13.75 -1.29 25.90
C ASN A 64 -12.24 -1.04 25.89
N ARG A 65 -11.50 -1.67 24.96
CA ARG A 65 -10.02 -1.68 24.90
C ARG A 65 -9.48 -1.62 23.46
N PRO A 66 -9.93 -0.67 22.62
CA PRO A 66 -9.61 -0.66 21.19
C PRO A 66 -8.11 -0.60 20.90
N ARG A 67 -7.33 0.13 21.72
CA ARG A 67 -5.88 0.27 21.53
C ARG A 67 -5.13 -1.03 21.79
N GLU A 68 -5.54 -1.77 22.81
CA GLU A 68 -4.91 -3.04 23.18
C GLU A 68 -5.25 -4.11 22.15
N LEU A 69 -6.51 -4.16 21.70
CA LEU A 69 -6.94 -5.03 20.61
C LEU A 69 -6.16 -4.74 19.31
N ALA A 70 -6.05 -3.47 18.93
CA ALA A 70 -5.28 -3.06 17.75
C ALA A 70 -3.79 -3.44 17.89
N SER A 71 -3.18 -3.21 19.05
CA SER A 71 -1.78 -3.58 19.32
C SER A 71 -1.54 -5.08 19.22
N ALA A 72 -2.50 -5.90 19.67
CA ALA A 72 -2.41 -7.36 19.61
C ALA A 72 -2.59 -7.91 18.18
N ILE A 73 -3.49 -7.33 17.39
CA ILE A 73 -3.83 -7.81 16.04
C ILE A 73 -2.90 -7.25 14.96
N ALA A 74 -2.41 -6.02 15.12
CA ALA A 74 -1.63 -5.33 14.09
C ALA A 74 -0.40 -6.12 13.59
N PRO A 75 0.42 -6.79 14.43
CA PRO A 75 1.55 -7.56 13.94
C PRO A 75 1.15 -8.68 12.97
N VAL A 76 0.03 -9.36 13.24
CA VAL A 76 -0.48 -10.43 12.39
C VAL A 76 -0.97 -9.88 11.05
N VAL A 77 -1.72 -8.77 11.08
CA VAL A 77 -2.21 -8.10 9.87
C VAL A 77 -1.06 -7.58 9.02
N VAL A 78 -0.07 -6.92 9.62
CA VAL A 78 1.11 -6.42 8.91
C VAL A 78 1.91 -7.57 8.29
N SER A 79 2.08 -8.67 9.02
CA SER A 79 2.75 -9.87 8.51
C SER A 79 2.00 -10.46 7.30
N ALA A 80 0.68 -10.57 7.40
CA ALA A 80 -0.18 -11.05 6.31
C ALA A 80 -0.09 -10.14 5.09
N ILE A 81 -0.19 -8.81 5.26
CA ILE A 81 -0.03 -7.84 4.17
C ILE A 81 1.35 -7.95 3.53
N ARG A 82 2.43 -8.03 4.33
CA ARG A 82 3.79 -8.15 3.77
C ARG A 82 3.96 -9.45 2.98
N SER A 83 3.39 -10.54 3.46
CA SER A 83 3.37 -11.82 2.75
C SER A 83 2.62 -11.69 1.43
N GLU A 84 1.44 -11.07 1.45
CA GLU A 84 0.61 -10.88 0.27
C GLU A 84 1.30 -9.99 -0.78
N ILE A 85 1.95 -8.90 -0.36
CA ILE A 85 2.76 -8.05 -1.26
C ILE A 85 3.86 -8.86 -1.95
N LYS A 86 4.51 -9.77 -1.20
CA LYS A 86 5.59 -10.61 -1.75
C LYS A 86 5.04 -11.63 -2.74
N ASN A 87 3.90 -12.24 -2.44
CA ASN A 87 3.29 -13.30 -3.25
C ASN A 87 2.59 -12.74 -4.50
N SER A 88 2.02 -11.53 -4.40
CA SER A 88 1.25 -10.86 -5.46
C SER A 88 2.06 -9.78 -6.19
N ARG A 89 3.39 -9.91 -6.20
CA ARG A 89 4.31 -8.93 -6.79
C ARG A 89 4.04 -8.67 -8.27
N GLU A 90 3.73 -9.70 -9.06
CA GLU A 90 3.51 -9.58 -10.50
C GLU A 90 2.27 -8.74 -10.83
N GLN A 91 1.13 -9.05 -10.18
CA GLN A 91 -0.11 -8.27 -10.32
C GLN A 91 0.08 -6.82 -9.90
N MET A 92 0.86 -6.58 -8.85
CA MET A 92 1.19 -5.23 -8.42
C MET A 92 2.04 -4.48 -9.45
N ILE A 93 3.03 -5.15 -10.07
CA ILE A 93 3.83 -4.55 -11.14
C ILE A 93 2.94 -4.15 -12.32
N GLU A 94 2.02 -5.03 -12.74
CA GLU A 94 1.09 -4.76 -13.83
C GLU A 94 0.20 -3.54 -13.53
N ALA A 95 -0.33 -3.44 -12.31
CA ALA A 95 -1.13 -2.30 -11.88
C ALA A 95 -0.33 -0.99 -11.78
N LEU A 96 0.94 -1.06 -11.36
CA LEU A 96 1.78 0.11 -11.16
C LEU A 96 2.45 0.61 -12.44
N TYR A 97 2.67 -0.26 -13.44
CA TYR A 97 3.41 0.09 -14.65
C TYR A 97 2.88 1.34 -15.38
N PRO A 98 1.56 1.52 -15.59
CA PRO A 98 1.02 2.72 -16.22
C PRO A 98 1.26 3.99 -15.40
N ILE A 99 1.21 3.89 -14.06
CA ILE A 99 1.41 5.03 -13.15
C ILE A 99 2.88 5.47 -13.21
N VAL A 100 3.79 4.51 -13.06
CA VAL A 100 5.24 4.75 -13.15
C VAL A 100 5.61 5.31 -14.52
N GLY A 101 5.07 4.75 -15.61
CA GLY A 101 5.29 5.24 -16.96
C GLY A 101 4.88 6.71 -17.13
N ARG A 102 3.71 7.11 -16.61
CA ARG A 102 3.27 8.52 -16.64
C ARG A 102 4.18 9.43 -15.84
N LEU A 103 4.61 9.01 -14.65
CA LEU A 103 5.51 9.78 -13.80
C LEU A 103 6.88 9.98 -14.46
N VAL A 104 7.46 8.91 -15.01
CA VAL A 104 8.72 8.99 -15.75
C VAL A 104 8.58 9.91 -16.96
N SER A 105 7.51 9.77 -17.74
CA SER A 105 7.26 10.61 -18.91
C SER A 105 7.13 12.10 -18.54
N ALA A 106 6.42 12.39 -17.45
CA ALA A 106 6.28 13.75 -16.94
C ALA A 106 7.62 14.34 -16.47
N ALA A 107 8.43 13.55 -15.77
CA ALA A 107 9.75 13.95 -15.32
C ALA A 107 10.69 14.26 -16.49
N VAL A 108 10.72 13.40 -17.52
CA VAL A 108 11.51 13.62 -18.74
C VAL A 108 11.05 14.87 -19.48
N ALA A 109 9.74 15.07 -19.63
CA ALA A 109 9.20 16.25 -20.29
C ALA A 109 9.55 17.54 -19.54
N ASN A 110 9.56 17.53 -18.21
CA ASN A 110 9.99 18.66 -17.39
C ASN A 110 11.48 18.96 -17.59
N ALA A 111 12.35 17.95 -17.52
CA ALA A 111 13.78 18.12 -17.74
C ALA A 111 14.07 18.70 -19.13
N PHE A 112 13.35 18.24 -20.17
CA PHE A 112 13.51 18.77 -21.52
C PHE A 112 13.07 20.24 -21.62
N ARG A 113 11.95 20.62 -20.99
CA ARG A 113 11.51 22.02 -20.93
C ARG A 113 12.56 22.92 -20.30
N GLU A 114 13.21 22.46 -19.24
CA GLU A 114 14.26 23.22 -18.56
C GLU A 114 15.51 23.39 -19.43
N VAL A 115 15.89 22.34 -20.18
CA VAL A 115 16.96 22.44 -21.18
C VAL A 115 16.62 23.49 -22.25
N VAL A 116 15.40 23.47 -22.80
CA VAL A 116 14.97 24.44 -23.82
C VAL A 116 14.98 25.86 -23.25
N ALA A 117 14.40 26.07 -22.06
CA ALA A 117 14.40 27.37 -21.40
C ALA A 117 15.82 27.91 -21.19
N SER A 118 16.76 27.05 -20.79
CA SER A 118 18.16 27.44 -20.62
C SER A 118 18.84 27.83 -21.94
N LEU A 119 18.46 27.19 -23.05
CA LEU A 119 18.98 27.50 -24.39
C LEU A 119 18.45 28.83 -24.90
N GLU A 120 17.14 29.08 -24.74
CA GLU A 120 16.52 30.36 -25.08
C GLU A 120 17.20 31.52 -24.34
N GLN A 121 17.45 31.36 -23.04
CA GLN A 121 18.12 32.37 -22.23
C GLN A 121 19.55 32.65 -22.73
N ARG A 122 20.31 31.63 -23.14
CA ARG A 122 21.67 31.78 -23.70
C ARG A 122 21.66 32.43 -25.09
N ILE A 123 20.73 32.05 -25.95
CA ILE A 123 20.58 32.65 -27.29
C ILE A 123 20.24 34.14 -27.16
N ASN A 124 19.27 34.48 -26.32
CA ASN A 124 18.87 35.88 -26.08
C ASN A 124 20.01 36.73 -25.50
N ALA A 125 20.87 36.15 -24.66
CA ALA A 125 22.05 36.82 -24.12
C ALA A 125 23.10 37.12 -25.21
N LEU A 126 23.36 36.16 -26.11
CA LEU A 126 24.30 36.34 -27.22
C LEU A 126 23.78 37.39 -28.22
N THR A 127 22.53 37.30 -28.63
CA THR A 127 21.94 38.23 -29.59
C THR A 127 21.83 39.64 -28.98
N SER A 128 21.31 39.81 -27.77
CA SER A 128 21.10 41.14 -27.19
C SER A 128 22.42 41.88 -26.94
N ALA A 129 23.39 41.25 -26.25
CA ALA A 129 24.62 41.92 -25.86
C ALA A 129 25.58 42.16 -27.04
N GLN A 130 25.73 41.19 -27.96
CA GLN A 130 26.60 41.35 -29.13
C GLN A 130 26.02 42.33 -30.14
N LEU A 131 24.68 42.37 -30.32
CA LEU A 131 24.04 43.36 -31.19
C LEU A 131 24.08 44.78 -30.58
N TRP A 132 23.95 44.93 -29.26
CA TRP A 132 24.06 46.24 -28.60
C TRP A 132 25.49 46.80 -28.60
N VAL A 133 26.48 45.98 -28.22
CA VAL A 133 27.89 46.39 -28.26
C VAL A 133 28.34 46.65 -29.70
N GLY A 134 27.86 45.84 -30.65
CA GLY A 134 28.08 46.04 -32.09
C GLY A 134 27.49 47.36 -32.59
N ARG A 135 26.29 47.74 -32.16
CA ARG A 135 25.65 49.03 -32.50
C ARG A 135 26.41 50.24 -31.96
N ILE A 136 26.89 50.17 -30.72
CA ILE A 136 27.70 51.25 -30.12
C ILE A 136 29.04 51.38 -30.84
N LYS A 137 29.70 50.25 -31.13
CA LYS A 137 30.98 50.25 -31.86
C LYS A 137 30.83 50.68 -33.33
N SER A 138 29.74 50.33 -34.01
CA SER A 138 29.49 50.75 -35.40
C SER A 138 29.24 52.25 -35.51
N LEU A 139 28.59 52.85 -34.51
CA LEU A 139 28.42 54.31 -34.42
C LEU A 139 29.75 55.04 -34.24
N ALA A 140 30.67 54.47 -33.46
CA ALA A 140 31.98 55.07 -33.21
C ALA A 140 32.98 54.88 -34.37
N THR A 141 32.84 53.82 -35.16
CA THR A 141 33.85 53.43 -36.19
C THR A 141 33.35 53.55 -37.64
N GLY A 142 32.07 53.85 -37.86
CA GLY A 142 31.51 54.09 -39.19
C GLY A 142 31.45 52.87 -40.11
N ARG A 143 31.67 51.65 -39.60
CA ARG A 143 31.65 50.40 -40.38
C ARG A 143 30.37 49.59 -40.11
N PRO A 144 29.80 48.92 -41.13
CA PRO A 144 28.55 48.18 -41.01
C PRO A 144 28.69 46.94 -40.11
N ILE A 145 27.65 46.67 -39.32
CA ILE A 145 27.54 45.57 -38.34
C ILE A 145 27.87 44.18 -38.92
N SER A 146 27.64 43.97 -40.22
CA SER A 146 27.86 42.69 -40.91
C SER A 146 29.32 42.27 -41.00
N GLU A 147 30.28 43.20 -40.94
CA GLU A 147 31.71 42.86 -40.95
C GLU A 147 32.21 42.33 -39.59
N PHE A 148 31.60 42.75 -38.48
CA PHE A 148 32.05 42.35 -37.14
C PHE A 148 31.47 41.00 -36.67
N VAL A 149 30.27 40.65 -37.11
CA VAL A 149 29.59 39.41 -36.68
C VAL A 149 30.03 38.19 -37.51
N LEU A 150 30.51 38.41 -38.75
CA LEU A 150 30.96 37.33 -39.64
C LEU A 150 32.48 37.13 -39.70
N ALA A 151 33.29 38.09 -39.24
CA ALA A 151 34.74 38.00 -39.36
C ALA A 151 35.39 37.02 -38.36
N ASP A 152 34.73 36.66 -37.25
CA ASP A 152 35.41 35.93 -36.17
C ASP A 152 34.93 34.48 -35.95
N SER A 153 33.75 34.07 -36.45
CA SER A 153 33.38 32.64 -36.62
C SER A 153 32.00 32.47 -37.27
N PRO A 154 31.86 31.83 -38.45
CA PRO A 154 30.55 31.48 -38.99
C PRO A 154 29.84 30.47 -38.08
N PRO A 155 28.51 30.60 -37.84
CA PRO A 155 27.77 29.68 -36.99
C PRO A 155 27.82 28.26 -37.57
N ARG A 156 28.40 27.33 -36.83
CA ARG A 156 28.53 25.93 -37.24
C ARG A 156 27.37 25.12 -36.66
N VAL A 157 26.58 24.50 -37.53
CA VAL A 157 25.53 23.56 -37.13
C VAL A 157 26.19 22.23 -36.77
N ASN A 158 26.23 21.91 -35.48
CA ASN A 158 26.85 20.68 -34.98
C ASN A 158 25.85 19.50 -34.87
N ARG A 159 24.56 19.79 -34.66
CA ARG A 159 23.51 18.78 -34.54
C ARG A 159 22.15 19.35 -34.91
N LEU A 160 21.31 18.54 -35.57
CA LEU A 160 19.91 18.81 -35.85
C LEU A 160 19.07 17.71 -35.18
N LEU A 161 18.07 18.10 -34.39
CA LEU A 161 17.15 17.17 -33.74
C LEU A 161 15.72 17.51 -34.16
N ILE A 162 15.01 16.53 -34.74
CA ILE A 162 13.59 16.65 -35.05
C ILE A 162 12.82 15.93 -33.95
N ILE A 163 11.98 16.66 -33.21
CA ILE A 163 11.25 16.14 -32.06
C ILE A 163 9.75 16.31 -32.28
N GLU A 164 9.00 15.24 -32.04
CA GLU A 164 7.55 15.22 -32.15
C GLU A 164 6.92 16.08 -31.04
N ARG A 165 6.07 17.02 -31.45
CA ARG A 165 5.41 17.96 -30.54
C ARG A 165 4.34 17.20 -29.74
N GLY A 166 4.48 17.19 -28.42
CA GLY A 166 3.47 16.66 -27.48
C GLY A 166 3.96 15.48 -26.64
N ASN A 167 4.75 14.56 -27.21
CA ASN A 167 5.33 13.42 -26.48
C ASN A 167 6.86 13.48 -26.36
N GLY A 168 7.53 14.42 -27.05
CA GLY A 168 8.98 14.59 -26.98
C GLY A 168 9.76 13.46 -27.68
N ARG A 169 9.11 12.65 -28.50
CA ARG A 169 9.76 11.54 -29.22
C ARG A 169 10.73 12.09 -30.27
N LEU A 170 11.96 11.59 -30.26
CA LEU A 170 12.97 11.92 -31.28
C LEU A 170 12.61 11.23 -32.60
N ILE A 171 12.43 12.01 -33.66
CA ILE A 171 12.09 11.53 -35.00
C ILE A 171 13.36 11.34 -35.83
N ALA A 172 14.28 12.30 -35.74
CA ALA A 172 15.54 12.25 -36.48
C ALA A 172 16.64 12.98 -35.72
N ASP A 173 17.85 12.45 -35.81
CA ASP A 173 19.08 13.03 -35.30
C ASP A 173 20.09 13.08 -36.44
N TRP A 174 20.56 14.28 -36.75
CA TRP A 174 21.69 14.48 -37.63
C TRP A 174 22.79 15.12 -36.81
N LYS A 175 23.93 14.44 -36.69
CA LYS A 175 25.14 14.99 -36.10
C LYS A 175 26.13 15.24 -37.22
N ARG A 176 26.81 16.38 -37.16
CA ARG A 176 27.97 16.60 -38.02
C ARG A 176 29.07 15.64 -37.56
N ASP A 177 29.52 14.76 -38.46
CA ASP A 177 30.67 13.89 -38.21
C ASP A 177 31.86 14.78 -37.81
N ALA A 178 32.24 14.70 -36.54
CA ALA A 178 33.53 15.18 -36.12
C ALA A 178 34.52 14.11 -36.54
N THR A 179 35.50 14.49 -37.36
CA THR A 179 36.77 13.80 -37.50
C THR A 179 37.24 13.33 -36.10
N PRO A 180 37.80 12.12 -35.96
CA PRO A 180 38.16 11.56 -34.65
C PRO A 180 39.16 12.45 -33.90
N ASP A 181 39.13 12.35 -32.57
CA ASP A 181 40.05 12.97 -31.62
C ASP A 181 41.52 13.00 -32.09
N GLU A 182 42.15 14.17 -31.99
CA GLU A 182 43.55 14.37 -31.58
C GLU A 182 43.69 15.74 -30.89
#